data_AF-A0A914IXF9-F1
#
_entry.id   AF-A0A914IXF9-F1
#
_cell.length_a   1.000
_cell.length_b   1.000
_cell.length_c   1.000
_cell.angle_alpha   90.00
_cell.angle_beta   90.00
_cell.angle_gamma   90.00
#
_symmetry.space_group_name_H-M   'P 1'
#
loop_
_entity.id
_entity.type
_entity.pdbx_description
1 polymer ?
#
loop_
_entity_poly.entity_id
_entity_poly.type
_entity_poly.pdbx_seq_one_letter_code
_entity_poly.pdbx_strand_id
1 'polypeptide(L)'
;MPWLSDRSSDVTLDDIRKKLDDFRHYRTTEKPPRIDEKGKLETLFNTLQTKLRLSNRPAFLPKDGHLIKDINNAWKGLEQSEKGFEDWLIAEMIRLERLEHLAEKFRRKCELYDEWASGKEQYLRSNDFRACNVYAIKALRKRHEAFESDLAAHEERVQQISSICRQLKEMRYPKIGQINDKCQSIVEQWNRFNNLSVERRQRLEEVERITEKLDNLHL
;
A
#
# COMPACT_ATOMS: atom_id res chain seq x y z
N MET A 1 -2.84 30.95 -9.89
CA MET A 1 -2.89 29.67 -10.63
C MET A 1 -3.72 28.68 -9.83
N PRO A 2 -5.00 28.47 -10.17
CA PRO A 2 -5.93 27.62 -9.39
C PRO A 2 -5.48 26.16 -9.25
N TRP A 3 -4.68 25.67 -10.19
CA TRP A 3 -4.18 24.30 -10.17
C TRP A 3 -3.07 24.06 -9.13
N LEU A 4 -2.30 25.07 -8.74
CA LEU A 4 -1.30 24.96 -7.68
C LEU A 4 -1.92 24.74 -6.28
N SER A 5 -3.22 24.94 -6.15
CA SER A 5 -4.02 24.66 -4.94
C SER A 5 -4.83 23.37 -5.04
N ASP A 6 -4.84 22.68 -6.19
CA ASP A 6 -5.52 21.40 -6.32
C ASP A 6 -4.77 20.34 -5.50
N ARG A 7 -5.47 19.71 -4.55
CA ARG A 7 -4.99 18.65 -3.66
C ARG A 7 -5.95 17.46 -3.66
N SER A 8 -6.49 17.13 -4.84
CA SER A 8 -7.38 15.98 -5.05
C SER A 8 -6.86 14.71 -4.34
N SER A 9 -7.70 14.02 -3.56
CA SER A 9 -7.36 12.78 -2.87
C SER A 9 -7.52 11.52 -3.72
N ASP A 10 -8.31 11.62 -4.79
CA ASP A 10 -8.76 10.47 -5.59
C ASP A 10 -7.97 10.39 -6.91
N VAL A 11 -6.65 10.46 -6.80
CA VAL A 11 -5.73 10.45 -7.95
C VAL A 11 -4.96 9.13 -8.00
N THR A 12 -4.84 8.57 -9.20
CA THR A 12 -4.04 7.37 -9.41
C THR A 12 -2.55 7.71 -9.50
N LEU A 13 -1.70 6.69 -9.42
CA LEU A 13 -0.26 6.85 -9.59
C LEU A 13 0.07 7.51 -10.94
N ASP A 14 -0.63 7.11 -12.00
CA ASP A 14 -0.43 7.66 -13.35
C ASP A 14 -0.88 9.12 -13.43
N ASP A 15 -1.96 9.50 -12.74
CA ASP A 15 -2.38 10.89 -12.65
C ASP A 15 -1.35 11.76 -11.93
N ILE A 16 -0.76 11.28 -10.84
CA ILE A 16 0.29 12.01 -10.11
C ILE A 16 1.56 12.14 -10.96
N ARG A 17 1.94 11.09 -11.70
CA ARG A 17 3.06 11.14 -12.65
C ARG A 17 2.83 12.19 -13.73
N LYS A 18 1.63 12.22 -14.30
CA LYS A 18 1.23 13.25 -15.27
C LYS A 18 1.28 14.65 -14.67
N LYS A 19 0.73 14.85 -13.46
CA LYS A 19 0.80 16.14 -12.75
C LYS A 19 2.25 16.58 -12.48
N LEU A 20 3.17 15.65 -12.19
CA LEU A 20 4.59 15.94 -12.04
C LEU A 20 5.24 16.37 -13.35
N ASP A 21 4.91 15.71 -14.46
CA ASP A 21 5.44 16.09 -15.77
C ASP A 21 4.90 17.45 -16.24
N ASP A 22 3.61 17.73 -16.02
CA ASP A 22 3.02 19.05 -16.26
C ASP A 22 3.69 20.13 -15.39
N PHE A 23 3.96 19.84 -14.12
CA PHE A 23 4.68 20.75 -13.23
C PHE A 23 6.14 21.00 -13.67
N ARG A 24 6.83 19.97 -14.16
CA ARG A 24 8.17 20.08 -14.74
C ARG A 24 8.16 20.90 -16.02
N HIS A 25 7.15 20.72 -16.87
CA HIS A 25 6.98 21.54 -18.07
C HIS A 25 6.82 23.00 -17.67
N TYR A 26 5.87 23.32 -16.79
CA TYR A 26 5.66 24.67 -16.26
C TYR A 26 6.97 25.31 -15.74
N ARG A 27 7.78 24.56 -14.97
CA ARG A 27 9.06 25.07 -14.44
C ARG A 27 10.14 25.31 -15.49
N THR A 28 10.14 24.57 -16.59
CA THR A 28 11.21 24.63 -17.61
C THR A 28 10.83 25.49 -18.82
N THR A 29 9.56 25.64 -19.14
CA THR A 29 9.09 26.35 -20.33
C THR A 29 8.34 27.64 -19.99
N GLU A 30 7.37 27.58 -19.06
CA GLU A 30 6.46 28.70 -18.79
C GLU A 30 7.02 29.70 -17.77
N LYS A 31 7.67 29.21 -16.71
CA LYS A 31 8.17 30.05 -15.61
C LYS A 31 9.40 30.91 -15.98
N PRO A 32 10.42 30.42 -16.70
CA PRO A 32 11.62 31.21 -17.04
C PRO A 32 11.33 32.55 -17.73
N PRO A 33 10.49 32.64 -18.78
CA PRO A 33 10.22 33.93 -19.41
C PRO A 33 9.52 34.92 -18.46
N ARG A 34 8.71 34.42 -17.50
CA ARG A 34 8.06 35.27 -16.48
C ARG A 34 9.05 35.83 -15.46
N ILE A 35 10.10 35.07 -15.13
CA ILE A 35 11.21 35.55 -14.30
C ILE A 35 11.93 36.70 -15.01
N ASP A 36 12.22 36.53 -16.30
CA ASP A 36 12.87 37.56 -17.11
C ASP A 36 12.01 38.82 -17.24
N GLU A 37 10.70 38.67 -17.47
CA GLU A 37 9.75 39.78 -17.49
C GLU A 37 9.75 40.57 -16.18
N LYS A 38 9.71 39.87 -15.03
CA LYS A 38 9.80 40.49 -13.71
C LYS A 38 11.10 41.30 -13.54
N GLY A 39 12.25 40.73 -13.90
CA GLY A 39 13.55 41.42 -13.82
C GLY A 39 13.63 42.64 -14.75
N LYS A 40 13.09 42.52 -15.97
CA LYS A 40 12.99 43.64 -16.92
C LYS A 40 12.13 44.77 -16.37
N LEU A 41 10.99 44.46 -15.74
CA LEU A 41 10.12 45.46 -15.12
C LEU A 41 10.83 46.25 -14.01
N GLU A 42 11.57 45.57 -13.13
CA GLU A 42 12.37 46.22 -12.09
C GLU A 42 13.44 47.13 -12.67
N THR A 43 14.13 46.66 -13.72
CA THR A 43 15.16 47.43 -14.43
C THR A 43 14.59 48.68 -15.11
N LEU A 44 13.45 48.53 -15.79
CA LEU A 44 12.73 49.64 -16.45
C LEU A 44 12.28 50.69 -15.44
N PHE A 45 11.72 50.25 -14.31
CA PHE A 45 11.31 51.16 -13.24
C PHE A 45 12.50 51.95 -12.66
N ASN A 46 13.61 51.27 -12.34
CA ASN A 46 14.80 51.92 -11.82
C ASN A 46 15.41 52.92 -12.81
N THR A 47 15.39 52.58 -14.10
CA THR A 47 15.84 53.47 -15.18
C THR A 47 14.95 54.70 -15.29
N LEU A 48 13.62 54.51 -15.25
CA LEU A 48 12.65 55.60 -15.30
C LEU A 48 12.79 56.54 -14.10
N GLN A 49 12.91 56.00 -12.89
CA GLN A 49 13.16 56.77 -11.66
C GLN A 49 14.43 57.62 -11.78
N THR A 50 15.52 57.04 -12.26
CA THR A 50 16.79 57.76 -12.45
C THR A 50 16.64 58.89 -13.47
N LYS A 51 15.98 58.65 -14.61
CA LYS A 51 15.74 59.67 -15.64
C LYS A 51 14.88 60.82 -15.13
N LEU A 52 13.82 60.53 -14.38
CA LEU A 52 12.95 61.54 -13.79
C LEU A 52 13.69 62.41 -12.77
N ARG A 53 14.53 61.79 -11.92
CA ARG A 53 15.39 62.49 -10.96
C ARG A 53 16.36 63.45 -11.66
N LEU A 54 17.06 62.99 -12.71
CA LEU A 54 17.99 63.82 -13.48
C LEU A 54 17.29 64.98 -14.20
N SER A 55 16.00 64.82 -14.52
CA SER A 55 15.18 65.84 -15.18
C SER A 55 14.46 66.77 -14.18
N ASN A 56 14.76 66.68 -12.88
CA ASN A 56 14.06 67.39 -11.80
C ASN A 56 12.52 67.22 -11.83
N ARG A 57 12.04 66.04 -12.24
CA ARG A 57 10.62 65.67 -12.27
C ARG A 57 10.26 64.78 -11.08
N PRO A 58 9.01 64.82 -10.60
CA PRO A 58 8.56 63.93 -9.53
C PRO A 58 8.70 62.46 -9.93
N ALA A 59 9.00 61.62 -8.93
CA ALA A 59 9.15 60.18 -9.08
C ALA A 59 7.85 59.53 -9.60
N PHE A 60 7.97 58.58 -10.53
CA PHE A 60 6.82 57.81 -11.01
C PHE A 60 6.40 56.78 -9.96
N LEU A 61 5.18 56.91 -9.45
CA LEU A 61 4.57 55.93 -8.55
C LEU A 61 3.53 55.12 -9.33
N PRO A 62 3.70 53.80 -9.47
CA PRO A 62 2.67 52.92 -10.02
C PRO A 62 1.38 52.99 -9.19
N LYS A 63 0.26 52.60 -9.81
CA LYS A 63 -1.02 52.45 -9.11
C LYS A 63 -0.90 51.44 -7.96
N ASP A 64 -1.72 51.60 -6.92
CA ASP A 64 -1.76 50.67 -5.79
C ASP A 64 -1.92 49.21 -6.27
N GLY A 65 -1.18 48.30 -5.64
CA GLY A 65 -1.09 46.88 -6.02
C GLY A 65 -0.13 46.57 -7.16
N HIS A 66 0.46 47.59 -7.81
CA HIS A 66 1.45 47.43 -8.88
C HIS A 66 2.83 47.99 -8.48
N LEU A 67 3.05 48.21 -7.18
CA LEU A 67 4.36 48.57 -6.68
C LEU A 67 5.31 47.38 -6.87
N ILE A 68 6.61 47.64 -7.07
CA ILE A 68 7.63 46.58 -7.13
C ILE A 68 7.57 45.67 -5.91
N LYS A 69 7.29 46.24 -4.74
CA LYS A 69 7.12 45.48 -3.49
C LYS A 69 5.94 44.50 -3.58
N ASP A 70 4.82 44.92 -4.16
CA ASP A 70 3.62 44.09 -4.30
C ASP A 70 3.86 42.94 -5.30
N ILE A 71 4.51 43.24 -6.42
CA ILE A 71 4.92 42.24 -7.42
C ILE A 71 5.88 41.22 -6.78
N ASN A 72 6.85 41.68 -5.99
CA ASN A 72 7.77 40.80 -5.28
C ASN A 72 7.08 39.95 -4.22
N ASN A 73 6.12 40.50 -3.49
CA ASN A 73 5.33 39.75 -2.51
C ASN A 73 4.44 38.70 -3.20
N ALA A 74 3.78 39.06 -4.30
CA ALA A 74 2.97 38.13 -5.09
C ALA A 74 3.83 37.00 -5.67
N TRP A 75 5.03 37.32 -6.17
CA TRP A 75 5.99 36.34 -6.67
C TRP A 75 6.46 35.38 -5.57
N LYS A 76 6.76 35.90 -4.38
CA LYS A 76 7.11 35.08 -3.22
C LYS A 76 5.96 34.14 -2.80
N GLY A 77 4.72 34.62 -2.84
CA GLY A 77 3.54 33.79 -2.58
C GLY A 77 3.34 32.68 -3.63
N LEU A 78 3.63 32.97 -4.90
CA LEU A 78 3.65 31.98 -5.97
C LEU A 78 4.70 30.90 -5.70
N GLU A 79 5.95 31.27 -5.40
CA GLU A 79 7.02 30.31 -5.09
C GLU A 79 6.71 29.42 -3.89
N GLN A 80 6.06 29.98 -2.86
CA GLN A 80 5.61 29.20 -1.70
C GLN A 80 4.52 28.18 -2.09
N SER A 81 3.58 28.59 -2.94
CA SER A 81 2.51 27.70 -3.43
C SER A 81 3.06 26.60 -4.32
N GLU A 82 4.02 26.91 -5.19
CA GLU A 82 4.72 25.94 -6.04
C GLU A 82 5.48 24.92 -5.19
N LYS A 83 6.24 25.37 -4.19
CA LYS A 83 6.95 24.47 -3.28
C LYS A 83 5.98 23.54 -2.56
N GLY A 84 4.90 24.09 -1.99
CA GLY A 84 3.89 23.28 -1.30
C GLY A 84 3.12 22.33 -2.22
N PHE A 85 3.05 22.61 -3.53
CA PHE A 85 2.48 21.70 -4.52
C PHE A 85 3.45 20.59 -4.89
N GLU A 86 4.73 20.90 -5.10
CA GLU A 86 5.80 19.94 -5.36
C GLU A 86 5.96 18.95 -4.19
N ASP A 87 6.05 19.47 -2.97
CA ASP A 87 6.16 18.66 -1.75
C ASP A 87 4.96 17.71 -1.62
N TRP A 88 3.75 18.18 -1.94
CA TRP A 88 2.55 17.35 -1.94
C TRP A 88 2.57 16.28 -3.03
N LEU A 89 2.93 16.62 -4.27
CA LEU A 89 3.00 15.65 -5.38
C LEU A 89 3.98 14.52 -5.07
N ILE A 90 5.16 14.86 -4.53
CA ILE A 90 6.17 13.87 -4.17
C ILE A 90 5.67 12.97 -3.03
N ALA A 91 5.10 13.56 -1.98
CA ALA A 91 4.56 12.79 -0.86
C ALA A 91 3.43 11.84 -1.30
N GLU A 92 2.55 12.31 -2.17
CA GLU A 92 1.43 11.52 -2.69
C GLU A 92 1.90 10.42 -3.63
N MET A 93 2.89 10.69 -4.49
CA MET A 93 3.52 9.66 -5.33
C MET A 93 4.12 8.54 -4.48
N ILE A 94 4.91 8.88 -3.46
CA ILE A 94 5.51 7.90 -2.54
C ILE A 94 4.43 7.08 -1.83
N ARG A 95 3.34 7.73 -1.39
CA ARG A 95 2.21 7.05 -0.74
C ARG A 95 1.56 6.02 -1.68
N LEU A 96 1.29 6.41 -2.92
CA LEU A 96 0.69 5.53 -3.94
C LEU A 96 1.62 4.38 -4.34
N GLU A 97 2.92 4.62 -4.51
CA GLU A 97 3.91 3.57 -4.78
C GLU A 97 3.98 2.56 -3.62
N ARG A 98 3.96 3.05 -2.38
CA ARG A 98 3.94 2.20 -1.19
C ARG A 98 2.67 1.34 -1.13
N LEU A 99 1.51 1.91 -1.46
CA LEU A 99 0.24 1.19 -1.53
C LEU A 99 0.29 0.07 -2.56
N GLU A 100 0.76 0.35 -3.78
CA GLU A 100 0.88 -0.65 -4.84
C GLU A 100 1.87 -1.75 -4.47
N HIS A 101 3.01 -1.40 -3.88
CA HIS A 101 3.98 -2.39 -3.42
C HIS A 101 3.40 -3.33 -2.35
N LEU A 102 2.65 -2.78 -1.38
CA LEU A 102 2.00 -3.58 -0.35
C LEU A 102 0.86 -4.44 -0.90
N ALA A 103 0.09 -3.92 -1.85
CA ALA A 103 -0.96 -4.69 -2.53
C ALA A 103 -0.36 -5.87 -3.30
N GLU A 104 0.75 -5.68 -4.01
CA GLU A 104 1.45 -6.76 -4.70
C GLU A 104 2.03 -7.79 -3.71
N LYS A 105 2.66 -7.32 -2.63
CA LYS A 105 3.16 -8.20 -1.56
C LYS A 105 2.02 -9.02 -0.92
N PHE A 106 0.84 -8.43 -0.75
CA PHE A 106 -0.36 -9.15 -0.29
C PHE A 106 -0.77 -10.24 -1.27
N ARG A 107 -0.93 -9.91 -2.57
CA ARG A 107 -1.33 -10.86 -3.62
C ARG A 107 -0.40 -12.06 -3.67
N ARG A 108 0.91 -11.82 -3.78
CA ARG A 108 1.92 -12.88 -3.81
C ARG A 108 1.88 -13.77 -2.56
N LYS A 109 1.66 -13.20 -1.38
CA LYS A 109 1.55 -14.00 -0.15
C LYS A 109 0.26 -14.83 -0.11
N CYS A 110 -0.83 -14.30 -0.64
CA CYS A 110 -2.07 -15.05 -0.77
C CYS A 110 -1.92 -16.22 -1.74
N GLU A 111 -1.27 -16.01 -2.90
CA GLU A 111 -0.99 -17.07 -3.87
C GLU A 111 -0.17 -18.20 -3.26
N LEU A 112 0.92 -17.88 -2.56
CA LEU A 112 1.75 -18.87 -1.86
C LEU A 112 0.97 -19.62 -0.77
N TYR A 113 0.03 -18.94 -0.09
CA TYR A 113 -0.86 -19.60 0.87
C TYR A 113 -1.85 -20.53 0.17
N ASP A 114 -2.47 -20.10 -0.92
CA ASP A 114 -3.45 -20.88 -1.67
C ASP A 114 -2.82 -22.16 -2.26
N GLU A 115 -1.59 -22.05 -2.81
CA GLU A 115 -0.80 -23.18 -3.28
C GLU A 115 -0.53 -24.18 -2.16
N TRP A 116 -0.12 -23.69 -0.99
CA TRP A 116 0.09 -24.53 0.19
C TRP A 116 -1.22 -25.13 0.69
N ALA A 117 -2.33 -24.40 0.70
CA ALA A 117 -3.62 -24.83 1.23
C ALA A 117 -4.29 -25.91 0.34
N SER A 118 -3.92 -25.97 -0.94
CA SER A 118 -4.46 -26.91 -1.90
C SER A 118 -4.36 -28.37 -1.40
N GLY A 119 -5.48 -29.10 -1.46
CA GLY A 119 -5.56 -30.51 -1.05
C GLY A 119 -5.52 -30.80 0.45
N LYS A 120 -5.11 -29.84 1.30
CA LYS A 120 -5.00 -30.06 2.76
C LYS A 120 -6.34 -30.37 3.42
N GLU A 121 -7.41 -29.72 2.97
CA GLU A 121 -8.74 -30.02 3.50
C GLU A 121 -9.18 -31.45 3.20
N GLN A 122 -8.93 -31.93 1.98
CA GLN A 122 -9.26 -33.29 1.57
C GLN A 122 -8.47 -34.32 2.41
N TYR A 123 -7.19 -34.07 2.65
CA TYR A 123 -6.36 -34.87 3.55
C TYR A 123 -6.99 -34.94 4.96
N LEU A 124 -7.34 -33.79 5.54
CA LEU A 124 -7.91 -33.71 6.89
C LEU A 124 -9.27 -34.42 7.02
N ARG A 125 -10.09 -34.37 5.96
CA ARG A 125 -11.40 -35.05 5.93
C ARG A 125 -11.34 -36.54 5.61
N SER A 126 -10.18 -37.04 5.16
CA SER A 126 -10.04 -38.44 4.77
C SER A 126 -10.34 -39.40 5.95
N ASN A 127 -10.83 -40.60 5.62
CA ASN A 127 -11.14 -41.66 6.58
C ASN A 127 -10.31 -42.93 6.26
N ASP A 128 -9.08 -42.73 5.78
CA ASP A 128 -8.11 -43.75 5.37
C ASP A 128 -7.75 -44.76 6.48
N PHE A 129 -7.95 -44.40 7.75
CA PHE A 129 -7.69 -45.25 8.91
C PHE A 129 -8.76 -46.33 9.20
N ARG A 130 -9.95 -46.29 8.58
CA ARG A 130 -11.09 -47.16 8.95
C ARG A 130 -10.89 -48.65 8.74
N ALA A 131 -10.00 -49.04 7.81
CA ALA A 131 -9.73 -50.44 7.47
C ALA A 131 -8.26 -50.82 7.70
N CYS A 132 -7.53 -50.04 8.50
CA CYS A 132 -6.12 -50.25 8.77
C CYS A 132 -5.90 -51.12 10.02
N ASN A 133 -4.80 -51.86 10.04
CA ASN A 133 -4.30 -52.51 11.25
C ASN A 133 -3.58 -51.51 12.17
N VAL A 134 -3.27 -51.91 13.42
CA VAL A 134 -2.62 -51.05 14.42
C VAL A 134 -1.34 -50.41 13.91
N TYR A 135 -0.50 -51.16 13.20
CA TYR A 135 0.76 -50.64 12.67
C TYR A 135 0.53 -49.51 11.64
N ALA A 136 -0.40 -49.71 10.71
CA ALA A 136 -0.76 -48.70 9.72
C ALA A 136 -1.40 -47.46 10.36
N ILE A 137 -2.24 -47.63 11.39
CA ILE A 137 -2.82 -46.51 12.15
C ILE A 137 -1.72 -45.69 12.84
N LYS A 138 -0.75 -46.34 13.49
CA LYS A 138 0.41 -45.67 14.10
C LYS A 138 1.22 -44.86 13.08
N ALA A 139 1.43 -45.42 11.88
CA ALA A 139 2.08 -44.71 10.79
C ALA A 139 1.28 -43.49 10.31
N LEU A 140 -0.05 -43.60 10.22
CA LEU A 140 -0.94 -42.48 9.90
C LEU A 140 -0.89 -41.39 10.98
N ARG A 141 -0.84 -41.74 12.26
CA ARG A 141 -0.71 -40.79 13.35
C ARG A 141 0.60 -40.01 13.28
N LYS A 142 1.73 -40.70 13.06
CA LYS A 142 3.03 -40.04 12.88
C LYS A 142 3.04 -39.10 11.67
N ARG A 143 2.37 -39.47 10.57
CA ARG A 143 2.21 -38.58 9.40
C ARG A 143 1.34 -37.36 9.74
N HIS A 144 0.31 -37.55 10.55
CA HIS A 144 -0.54 -36.46 11.03
C HIS A 144 0.20 -35.51 11.97
N GLU A 145 1.02 -36.02 12.89
CA GLU A 145 1.91 -35.20 13.74
C GLU A 145 2.85 -34.31 12.88
N ALA A 146 3.40 -34.86 11.79
CA ALA A 146 4.20 -34.07 10.84
C ALA A 146 3.38 -32.99 10.13
N PHE A 147 2.13 -33.30 9.74
CA PHE A 147 1.20 -32.30 9.18
C PHE A 147 0.91 -31.18 10.18
N GLU A 148 0.76 -31.50 11.46
CA GLU A 148 0.47 -30.50 12.50
C GLU A 148 1.66 -29.58 12.77
N SER A 149 2.87 -30.11 12.67
CA SER A 149 4.10 -29.29 12.70
C SER A 149 4.17 -28.36 11.48
N ASP A 150 3.87 -28.87 10.27
CA ASP A 150 3.78 -28.03 9.06
C ASP A 150 2.69 -26.95 9.19
N LEU A 151 1.53 -27.32 9.73
CA LEU A 151 0.43 -26.39 9.99
C LEU A 151 0.88 -25.31 10.97
N ALA A 152 1.49 -25.64 12.12
CA ALA A 152 1.98 -24.65 13.06
C ALA A 152 3.02 -23.69 12.43
N ALA A 153 3.93 -24.21 11.59
CA ALA A 153 4.94 -23.41 10.91
C ALA A 153 4.35 -22.37 9.93
N HIS A 154 3.11 -22.56 9.46
CA HIS A 154 2.45 -21.64 8.53
C HIS A 154 1.63 -20.54 9.22
N GLU A 155 1.51 -20.57 10.55
CA GLU A 155 0.73 -19.58 11.31
C GLU A 155 1.25 -18.16 11.09
N GLU A 156 2.57 -18.00 11.14
CA GLU A 156 3.22 -16.70 10.92
C GLU A 156 2.87 -16.11 9.55
N ARG A 157 2.73 -16.96 8.51
CA ARG A 157 2.38 -16.50 7.15
C ARG A 157 0.97 -15.93 7.11
N VAL A 158 0.01 -16.56 7.77
CA VAL A 158 -1.38 -16.06 7.87
C VAL A 158 -1.43 -14.75 8.66
N GLN A 159 -0.65 -14.64 9.74
CA GLN A 159 -0.51 -13.41 10.51
C GLN A 159 0.10 -12.27 9.68
N GLN A 160 1.13 -12.57 8.86
CA GLN A 160 1.74 -11.59 7.95
C GLN A 160 0.75 -11.10 6.88
N ILE A 161 -0.07 -11.98 6.30
CA ILE A 161 -1.14 -11.60 5.35
C ILE A 161 -2.12 -10.63 6.02
N SER A 162 -2.57 -10.98 7.24
CA SER A 162 -3.49 -10.15 8.03
C SER A 162 -2.88 -8.78 8.40
N SER A 163 -1.59 -8.75 8.71
CA SER A 163 -0.86 -7.50 9.00
C SER A 163 -0.78 -6.58 7.78
N ILE A 164 -0.49 -7.12 6.60
CA ILE A 164 -0.46 -6.32 5.36
C ILE A 164 -1.85 -5.79 5.01
N CYS A 165 -2.89 -6.62 5.16
CA CYS A 165 -4.29 -6.20 5.00
C CYS A 165 -4.62 -4.98 5.89
N ARG A 166 -4.22 -5.03 7.17
CA ARG A 166 -4.40 -3.90 8.09
C ARG A 166 -3.64 -2.65 7.65
N GLN A 167 -2.38 -2.78 7.22
CA GLN A 167 -1.60 -1.65 6.72
C GLN A 167 -2.26 -1.00 5.49
N LEU A 168 -2.75 -1.80 4.54
CA LEU A 168 -3.48 -1.31 3.36
C LEU A 168 -4.77 -0.57 3.77
N LYS A 169 -5.47 -1.05 4.81
CA LYS A 169 -6.66 -0.39 5.36
C LYS A 169 -6.32 0.97 5.97
N GLU A 170 -5.26 1.05 6.78
CA GLU A 170 -4.82 2.28 7.44
C GLU A 170 -4.42 3.37 6.43
N MET A 171 -3.78 2.97 5.32
CA MET A 171 -3.40 3.88 4.24
C MET A 171 -4.53 4.15 3.23
N ARG A 172 -5.76 3.72 3.53
CA ARG A 172 -6.97 3.92 2.71
C ARG A 172 -6.78 3.45 1.27
N TYR A 173 -6.31 2.21 1.10
CA TYR A 173 -6.18 1.61 -0.21
C TYR A 173 -7.53 1.62 -0.97
N PRO A 174 -7.60 2.09 -2.23
CA PRO A 174 -8.88 2.24 -2.94
C PRO A 174 -9.69 0.94 -3.06
N LYS A 175 -9.02 -0.19 -3.23
CA LYS A 175 -9.65 -1.52 -3.39
C LYS A 175 -9.65 -2.34 -2.10
N ILE A 176 -9.75 -1.67 -0.94
CA ILE A 176 -9.67 -2.35 0.36
C ILE A 176 -10.73 -3.43 0.58
N GLY A 177 -11.91 -3.32 -0.06
CA GLY A 177 -12.95 -4.35 0.01
C GLY A 177 -12.44 -5.73 -0.43
N GLN A 178 -11.85 -5.81 -1.63
CA GLN A 178 -11.32 -7.07 -2.17
C GLN A 178 -10.19 -7.65 -1.30
N ILE A 179 -9.34 -6.79 -0.74
CA ILE A 179 -8.25 -7.20 0.16
C ILE A 179 -8.82 -7.79 1.47
N ASN A 180 -9.84 -7.14 2.06
CA ASN A 180 -10.49 -7.62 3.27
C ASN A 180 -11.17 -8.96 3.03
N ASP A 181 -11.95 -9.10 1.95
CA ASP A 181 -12.68 -10.33 1.64
C ASP A 181 -11.72 -11.51 1.46
N LYS A 182 -10.61 -11.30 0.72
CA LYS A 182 -9.58 -12.34 0.54
C LYS A 182 -8.87 -12.67 1.85
N CYS A 183 -8.53 -11.67 2.65
CA CYS A 183 -7.90 -11.87 3.95
C CYS A 183 -8.81 -12.65 4.91
N GLN A 184 -10.10 -12.31 4.95
CA GLN A 184 -11.10 -12.99 5.77
C GLN A 184 -11.24 -14.46 5.33
N SER A 185 -11.37 -14.72 4.02
CA SER A 185 -11.45 -16.08 3.50
C SER A 185 -10.25 -16.94 3.89
N ILE A 186 -9.03 -16.40 3.87
CA ILE A 186 -7.81 -17.11 4.29
C ILE A 186 -7.85 -17.42 5.79
N VAL A 187 -8.26 -16.46 6.62
CA VAL A 187 -8.35 -16.65 8.08
C VAL A 187 -9.42 -17.68 8.44
N GLU A 188 -10.57 -17.66 7.76
CA GLU A 188 -11.63 -18.64 7.95
C GLU A 188 -11.18 -20.04 7.53
N GLN A 189 -10.50 -20.17 6.39
CA GLN A 189 -9.92 -21.45 5.95
C GLN A 189 -8.87 -21.96 6.93
N TRP A 190 -8.02 -21.07 7.46
CA TRP A 190 -7.03 -21.41 8.47
C TRP A 190 -7.67 -21.96 9.76
N ASN A 191 -8.68 -21.27 10.28
CA ASN A 191 -9.42 -21.73 11.45
C ASN A 191 -10.08 -23.09 11.20
N ARG A 192 -10.63 -23.29 9.99
CA ARG A 192 -11.18 -24.58 9.57
C ARG A 192 -10.13 -25.69 9.54
N PHE A 193 -8.93 -25.43 9.05
CA PHE A 193 -7.83 -26.41 9.07
C PHE A 193 -7.42 -26.80 10.48
N ASN A 194 -7.31 -25.83 11.39
CA ASN A 194 -6.99 -26.11 12.79
C ASN A 194 -8.05 -27.01 13.43
N ASN A 195 -9.34 -26.70 13.26
CA ASN A 195 -10.43 -27.51 13.79
C ASN A 195 -10.42 -28.93 13.21
N LEU A 196 -10.33 -29.06 11.89
CA LEU A 196 -10.29 -30.36 11.22
C LEU A 196 -9.04 -31.17 11.60
N SER A 197 -7.91 -30.53 11.86
CA SER A 197 -6.69 -31.19 12.33
C SER A 197 -6.88 -31.81 13.70
N VAL A 198 -7.49 -31.07 14.63
CA VAL A 198 -7.82 -31.58 15.98
C VAL A 198 -8.82 -32.74 15.89
N GLU A 199 -9.88 -32.60 15.09
CA GLU A 199 -10.86 -33.67 14.89
C GLU A 199 -10.24 -34.94 14.29
N ARG A 200 -9.33 -34.80 13.32
CA ARG A 200 -8.62 -35.94 12.73
C ARG A 200 -7.70 -36.61 13.74
N ARG A 201 -6.96 -35.83 14.55
CA ARG A 201 -6.10 -36.37 15.62
C ARG A 201 -6.90 -37.23 16.60
N GLN A 202 -8.01 -36.68 17.10
CA GLN A 202 -8.91 -37.39 18.02
C GLN A 202 -9.46 -38.70 17.42
N ARG A 203 -9.85 -38.68 16.13
CA ARG A 203 -10.32 -39.89 15.43
C ARG A 203 -9.22 -40.94 15.28
N LEU A 204 -7.99 -40.52 14.96
CA LEU A 204 -6.85 -41.45 14.84
C LEU A 204 -6.49 -42.07 16.19
N GLU A 205 -6.45 -41.27 17.26
CA GLU A 205 -6.19 -41.75 18.63
C GLU A 205 -7.26 -42.73 19.11
N GLU A 206 -8.55 -42.44 18.85
CA GLU A 206 -9.64 -43.32 19.23
C GLU A 206 -9.56 -44.66 18.49
N VAL A 207 -9.32 -44.62 17.18
CA VAL A 207 -9.21 -45.83 16.36
C VAL A 207 -7.98 -46.64 16.75
N GLU A 208 -6.82 -46.01 16.97
CA GLU A 208 -5.62 -46.69 17.48
C GLU A 208 -5.93 -47.42 18.80
N ARG A 209 -6.55 -46.73 19.75
CA ARG A 209 -6.91 -47.30 21.06
C ARG A 209 -7.87 -48.49 20.94
N ILE A 210 -8.86 -48.42 20.06
CA ILE A 210 -9.82 -49.52 19.84
C ILE A 210 -9.10 -50.70 19.19
N THR A 211 -8.32 -50.47 18.13
CA THR A 211 -7.66 -51.56 17.39
C THR A 211 -6.57 -52.22 18.25
N GLU A 212 -5.84 -51.48 19.08
CA GLU A 212 -4.88 -52.06 20.04
C GLU A 212 -5.56 -52.98 21.06
N LYS A 213 -6.73 -52.58 21.56
CA LYS A 213 -7.51 -53.44 22.48
C LYS A 213 -7.96 -54.72 21.78
N LEU A 214 -8.42 -54.63 20.53
CA LEU A 214 -8.83 -55.81 19.76
C LEU A 214 -7.63 -56.73 19.49
N ASP A 215 -6.50 -56.19 19.02
CA ASP A 215 -5.29 -56.99 18.78
C ASP A 215 -4.82 -57.71 20.06
N ASN A 216 -4.89 -57.04 21.22
CA ASN A 216 -4.53 -57.65 22.51
C ASN A 216 -5.52 -58.70 23.02
N LEU A 217 -6.78 -58.70 22.54
CA LEU A 217 -7.80 -59.70 22.89
C LEU A 217 -7.78 -60.93 21.95
N HIS A 218 -7.15 -60.78 20.78
CA HIS A 218 -7.04 -61.81 19.75
C HIS A 218 -5.66 -62.49 19.71
N LEU A 219 -4.74 -62.09 20.60
CA LEU A 219 -3.46 -62.74 20.93
C LEU A 219 -3.57 -63.54 22.23
#